data_AF-A0A9W8FD17-F1
#
_entry.id   AF-A0A9W8FD17-F1
#
_cell.length_a   1.000
_cell.length_b   1.000
_cell.length_c   1.000
_cell.angle_alpha   90.00
_cell.angle_beta   90.00
_cell.angle_gamma   90.00
#
_symmetry.space_group_name_H-M   'P 1'
#
loop_
_entity.id
_entity.type
_entity.pdbx_description
1 polymer ?
#
loop_
_entity_poly.entity_id
_entity_poly.type
_entity_poly.pdbx_seq_one_letter_code
_entity_poly.pdbx_strand_id
1 'polypeptide(L)' 'MKLSAAFMVVVASVLASAPIVVGKPLVIGYYPSWKKAQSAAIDFSKYTHINMAFGIPTSSGTFSFDGD' A
#
# COMPACT_ATOMS: atom_id res chain seq x y z
N MET A 1 -42.09 -2.28 -14.31
CA MET A 1 -41.88 -0.84 -14.04
C MET A 1 -40.96 -0.27 -15.12
N LYS A 2 -41.39 0.75 -15.88
CA LYS A 2 -40.52 1.46 -16.83
C LYS A 2 -39.91 2.66 -16.11
N LEU A 3 -38.59 2.64 -15.90
CA LEU A 3 -37.87 3.78 -15.34
C LEU A 3 -37.85 4.92 -16.36
N SER A 4 -38.13 6.15 -15.93
CA SER A 4 -38.17 7.30 -16.84
C SER A 4 -36.76 7.69 -17.30
N ALA A 5 -36.65 8.26 -18.49
CA ALA A 5 -35.38 8.75 -19.03
C ALA A 5 -34.73 9.79 -18.09
N ALA A 6 -35.54 10.61 -17.42
CA ALA A 6 -35.06 11.58 -16.44
C ALA A 6 -34.38 10.90 -15.24
N PHE A 7 -34.92 9.78 -14.75
CA PHE A 7 -34.32 9.03 -13.65
C PHE A 7 -32.95 8.44 -14.07
N MET A 8 -32.84 7.90 -15.28
CA MET A 8 -31.56 7.39 -15.79
C MET A 8 -30.50 8.49 -15.93
N VAL A 9 -30.89 9.69 -16.39
CA VAL A 9 -29.96 10.82 -16.54
C VAL A 9 -29.41 11.27 -15.18
N VAL A 10 -30.26 11.33 -14.16
CA VAL A 10 -29.84 11.70 -12.79
C VAL A 10 -28.90 10.65 -12.20
N VAL A 11 -29.18 9.36 -12.38
CA VAL A 11 -28.29 8.30 -11.87
C VAL A 11 -26.93 8.32 -12.57
N ALA A 12 -26.89 8.51 -13.89
CA ALA A 12 -25.65 8.56 -14.65
C ALA A 12 -24.78 9.77 -14.27
N SER A 13 -25.39 10.93 -14.01
CA SER A 13 -24.67 12.14 -13.60
C SER A 13 -24.13 12.05 -12.18
N VAL A 14 -24.87 11.44 -11.24
CA VAL A 14 -24.38 11.15 -9.88
C VAL A 14 -23.19 10.18 -9.94
N LEU A 15 -23.28 9.12 -10.73
CA LEU A 15 -22.18 8.15 -10.86
C LEU A 15 -20.94 8.75 -11.53
N ALA A 16 -21.11 9.67 -12.49
CA ALA A 16 -20.01 10.39 -13.13
C ALA A 16 -19.34 11.43 -12.22
N SER A 17 -20.05 11.95 -11.22
CA SER A 17 -19.51 12.88 -10.21
C SER A 17 -18.84 12.17 -9.02
N ALA A 18 -18.88 10.84 -8.97
CA ALA A 18 -18.20 10.10 -7.92
C ALA A 18 -16.69 10.42 -8.00
N PRO A 19 -16.06 10.88 -6.91
CA PRO A 19 -14.64 11.14 -6.93
C PRO A 19 -13.93 9.82 -7.25
N ILE A 20 -13.19 9.79 -8.35
CA ILE A 20 -12.21 8.73 -8.58
C ILE A 20 -11.21 8.91 -7.44
N VAL A 21 -11.26 8.01 -6.45
CA VAL A 21 -10.23 7.93 -5.41
C VAL A 21 -8.98 7.40 -6.09
N VAL A 22 -8.24 8.28 -6.75
CA VAL A 22 -6.90 7.99 -7.24
C VAL A 22 -6.01 7.96 -6.01
N GLY A 23 -5.64 6.76 -5.58
CA GLY A 23 -4.68 6.57 -4.50
C GLY A 23 -3.36 7.29 -4.81
N LYS A 24 -2.71 7.85 -3.79
CA LYS A 24 -1.36 8.41 -3.94
C LYS A 24 -0.39 7.31 -4.38
N PRO A 25 0.62 7.61 -5.22
CA PRO A 25 1.64 6.64 -5.58
C PRO A 25 2.32 6.07 -4.33
N LEU A 26 2.57 4.76 -4.34
CA LEU A 26 3.25 4.07 -3.25
C LEU A 26 4.75 3.99 -3.53
N VAL A 27 5.56 4.28 -2.52
CA VAL A 27 7.02 4.10 -2.55
C VAL A 27 7.37 3.16 -1.41
N ILE A 28 7.70 1.92 -1.75
CA ILE A 28 7.90 0.83 -0.78
C ILE A 28 9.39 0.48 -0.76
N GLY A 29 10.01 0.63 0.40
CA GLY A 29 11.39 0.23 0.64
C GLY A 29 11.46 -1.09 1.38
N TYR A 30 12.48 -1.91 1.09
CA TYR A 30 12.83 -3.05 1.94
C TYR A 30 14.03 -2.66 2.80
N TYR A 31 13.89 -2.78 4.12
CA TYR A 31 14.95 -2.48 5.07
C TYR A 31 15.61 -3.79 5.56
N PRO A 32 16.82 -4.12 5.07
CA PRO A 32 17.57 -5.28 5.53
C PRO A 32 18.17 -5.00 6.92
N SER A 33 17.63 -5.65 7.94
CA SER A 33 18.03 -5.43 9.33
C SER A 33 19.48 -5.87 9.63
N TRP A 34 20.06 -6.77 8.84
CA TRP A 34 21.48 -7.17 8.90
C TRP A 34 22.45 -6.19 8.21
N LYS A 35 21.96 -5.12 7.57
CA LYS A 35 22.77 -4.10 6.87
C LYS A 35 22.52 -2.68 7.38
N LYS A 36 22.44 -2.52 8.71
CA LYS A 36 22.11 -1.23 9.36
C LYS A 36 23.06 -0.10 8.93
N ALA A 37 24.37 -0.38 8.88
CA ALA A 37 25.37 0.62 8.50
C ALA A 37 25.15 1.18 7.09
N GLN A 38 24.77 0.32 6.15
CA GLN A 38 24.49 0.71 4.76
C GLN A 38 23.16 1.46 4.62
N SER A 39 22.23 1.26 5.56
CA SER A 39 20.93 1.92 5.59
C SER A 39 20.92 3.26 6.35
N ALA A 40 22.01 3.63 7.02
CA ALA A 40 22.08 4.82 7.87
C ALA A 40 21.88 6.15 7.13
N ALA A 41 22.19 6.18 5.83
CA ALA A 41 22.04 7.37 4.99
C ALA A 41 20.68 7.45 4.27
N ILE A 42 19.76 6.51 4.52
CA ILE A 42 18.46 6.48 3.86
C ILE A 42 17.55 7.56 4.44
N ASP A 43 16.99 8.39 3.57
CA ASP A 43 15.94 9.34 3.91
C ASP A 43 14.57 8.63 3.87
N PHE A 44 14.09 8.19 5.04
CA PHE A 44 12.83 7.47 5.18
C PHE A 44 11.59 8.33 4.91
N SER A 45 11.71 9.67 4.92
CA SER A 45 10.57 10.56 4.66
C SER A 45 10.02 10.46 3.23
N LYS A 46 10.81 9.89 2.31
CA LYS A 46 10.46 9.69 0.90
C LYS A 46 9.67 8.42 0.63
N TYR A 47 9.55 7.53 1.62
CA TYR A 47 8.86 6.25 1.49
C TYR A 47 7.46 6.34 2.10
N THR A 48 6.50 5.69 1.46
CA THR A 48 5.17 5.54 2.05
C THR A 48 5.11 4.34 2.98
N HIS A 49 5.93 3.30 2.73
CA HIS A 49 5.99 2.08 3.54
C HIS A 49 7.41 1.52 3.56
N ILE A 50 7.77 0.86 4.65
CA ILE A 50 9.01 0.09 4.79
C ILE A 50 8.67 -1.34 5.21
N ASN A 51 9.14 -2.31 4.42
CA ASN A 51 9.08 -3.72 4.75
C ASN A 51 10.37 -4.12 5.46
N MET A 52 10.27 -4.59 6.71
CA MET A 52 11.40 -5.17 7.43
C MET A 52 11.79 -6.50 6.76
N ALA A 53 13.01 -6.58 6.24
CA ALA A 53 13.53 -7.74 5.54
C ALA A 53 14.49 -8.48 6.47
N PHE A 54 14.38 -9.80 6.67
CA PHE A 54 13.26 -10.71 6.36
C PHE A 54 13.03 -11.60 7.57
N GLY A 55 11.77 -11.94 7.82
CA GLY A 55 11.43 -13.09 8.65
C GLY A 55 11.66 -14.38 7.86
N ILE A 56 12.54 -15.24 8.33
CA ILE A 56 12.87 -16.53 7.73
C ILE A 56 12.01 -17.61 8.37
N PRO A 57 11.07 -18.24 7.65
CA PRO A 57 10.20 -19.26 8.22
C PRO A 57 10.99 -20.52 8.56
N THR A 58 10.56 -21.22 9.60
CA THR A 58 11.11 -22.51 10.03
C THR A 58 10.10 -23.63 9.76
N SER A 59 10.57 -24.89 9.77
CA SER A 59 9.70 -26.06 9.60
C SER A 59 8.69 -26.27 10.73
N SER A 60 8.89 -25.62 11.89
CA SER A 60 7.94 -25.66 13.00
C SER A 60 6.83 -24.61 12.90
N GLY A 61 6.80 -23.81 11.83
CA GLY A 61 5.83 -22.74 11.64
C GLY A 61 6.15 -21.46 12.42
N THR A 62 7.36 -21.35 12.98
CA THR A 62 7.87 -20.09 13.54
C THR A 62 8.65 -19.30 12.49
N PHE A 63 9.13 -18.11 12.85
CA PHE A 63 10.09 -17.36 12.03
C PHE A 63 11.30 -16.95 12.86
N SER A 64 12.46 -16.86 12.20
CA SER A 64 13.66 -16.21 12.71
C SER A 64 13.77 -14.83 12.05
N PHE A 65 14.17 -13.82 12.81
CA PHE A 65 14.38 -12.46 12.32
C PHE A 65 15.68 -11.92 12.92
N ASP A 66 16.55 -11.36 12.08
CA ASP A 66 17.81 -10.75 12.52
C ASP A 66 17.57 -9.27 12.84
N GLY A 67 17.07 -8.96 14.03
CA GLY A 67 16.79 -7.60 14.50
C GLY A 67 17.13 -7.43 15.97
N ASP A 68 17.20 -6.18 16.44
CA ASP A 68 17.38 -5.85 17.87
C ASP A 68 16.07 -5.95 18.64
#